data_AF-A0A517Q5D7-F1
#
_entry.id   AF-A0A517Q5D7-F1
#
_cell.length_a   1.000
_cell.length_b   1.000
_cell.length_c   1.000
_cell.angle_alpha   90.00
_cell.angle_beta   90.00
_cell.angle_gamma   90.00
#
_symmetry.space_group_name_H-M   'P 1'
#
loop_
_entity.id
_entity.type
_entity.pdbx_description
1 polymer ?
#
loop_
_entity_poly.entity_id
_entity_poly.type
_entity_poly.pdbx_seq_one_letter_code
_entity_poly.pdbx_strand_id
1 'polypeptide(L)'
;MRSTNEIIIAVKECQPVTEDELKLALCAMSGIQYYLKRSLEKILSDIEDGKPEAMLKYRAGFEKGTLDVVFNAIKMPPDEFLGPDNTPGTPEFKKRLELGKAIFKKATGQDL
;
A
#
# COMPACT_ATOMS: atom_id res chain seq x y z
N MET A 1 9.68 -1.55 16.90
CA MET A 1 9.48 -0.77 15.66
C MET A 1 8.57 0.41 16.00
N ARG A 2 8.91 1.64 15.61
CA ARG A 2 8.01 2.80 15.73
C ARG A 2 6.85 2.69 14.74
N SER A 3 5.77 3.45 14.94
CA SER A 3 4.73 3.58 13.91
C SER A 3 5.27 4.28 12.66
N THR A 4 4.63 4.06 11.51
CA THR A 4 5.00 4.72 10.25
C THR A 4 5.01 6.25 10.40
N ASN A 5 4.03 6.81 11.10
CA ASN A 5 3.94 8.26 11.36
C ASN A 5 5.10 8.77 12.23
N GLU A 6 5.43 8.07 13.31
CA GLU A 6 6.55 8.45 14.18
C GLU A 6 7.90 8.37 13.46
N ILE A 7 8.09 7.39 12.58
CA ILE A 7 9.27 7.28 11.73
C ILE A 7 9.35 8.50 10.79
N ILE A 8 8.25 8.86 10.15
CA ILE A 8 8.19 10.04 9.26
C ILE A 8 8.49 11.34 10.02
N ILE A 9 7.93 11.50 11.22
CA ILE A 9 8.19 12.67 12.08
C ILE A 9 9.67 12.73 12.45
N ALA A 10 10.26 11.62 12.90
CA ALA A 10 11.67 11.56 13.23
C ALA A 10 12.57 11.95 12.05
N VAL A 11 12.27 11.47 10.83
CA VAL A 11 12.99 11.89 9.61
C VAL A 11 12.88 13.39 9.38
N LYS A 12 11.67 13.96 9.49
CA LYS A 12 11.42 15.41 9.28
C LYS A 12 12.12 16.28 10.32
N GLU A 13 12.25 15.79 11.55
CA GLU A 13 12.92 16.48 12.66
C GLU A 13 14.43 16.19 12.72
N CYS A 14 14.99 15.52 11.71
CA CYS A 14 16.39 15.09 11.65
C CYS A 14 16.83 14.28 12.88
N GLN A 15 15.89 13.54 13.48
CA GLN A 15 16.16 12.62 14.58
C GLN A 15 16.70 11.29 14.04
N PRO A 16 17.47 10.53 14.84
CA PRO A 16 17.98 9.23 14.43
C PRO A 16 16.87 8.24 14.04
N VAL A 17 17.13 7.52 12.94
CA VAL A 17 16.26 6.47 12.41
C VAL A 17 17.13 5.31 11.94
N THR A 18 16.74 4.09 12.26
CA THR A 18 17.46 2.91 11.79
C THR A 18 17.17 2.67 10.30
N GLU A 19 18.09 1.99 9.62
CA GLU A 19 17.91 1.62 8.21
C GLU A 19 16.68 0.73 8.00
N ASP A 20 16.42 -0.20 8.93
CA ASP A 20 15.27 -1.10 8.86
C ASP A 20 13.95 -0.37 9.06
N GLU A 21 13.88 0.60 9.98
CA GLU A 21 12.71 1.47 10.13
C GLU A 21 12.42 2.24 8.84
N LEU A 22 13.44 2.79 8.19
CA LEU A 22 13.29 3.52 6.93
C LEU A 22 12.81 2.60 5.79
N LYS A 23 13.43 1.42 5.64
CA LYS A 23 13.04 0.43 4.61
C LYS A 23 11.58 0.02 4.77
N LEU A 24 11.17 -0.34 5.98
CA LEU A 24 9.82 -0.82 6.21
C LEU A 24 8.79 0.30 6.12
N ALA A 25 9.10 1.51 6.62
CA ALA A 25 8.23 2.66 6.45
C ALA A 25 8.04 3.01 4.96
N LEU A 26 9.09 2.91 4.13
CA LEU A 26 8.99 3.11 2.68
C LEU A 26 8.05 2.07 2.04
N CYS A 27 8.20 0.79 2.39
CA CYS A 27 7.33 -0.28 1.92
C CYS A 27 5.87 -0.06 2.35
N ALA A 28 5.63 0.31 3.61
CA ALA A 28 4.29 0.60 4.13
C ALA A 28 3.66 1.79 3.40
N MET A 29 4.41 2.88 3.18
CA MET A 29 3.95 4.05 2.44
C MET A 29 3.61 3.73 0.98
N SER A 30 4.41 2.88 0.32
CA SER A 30 4.11 2.38 -1.02
C SER A 30 2.79 1.59 -1.06
N GLY A 31 2.56 0.72 -0.07
CA GLY A 31 1.30 -0.01 0.09
C GLY A 31 0.10 0.92 0.30
N ILE A 32 0.23 1.91 1.18
CA ILE A 32 -0.78 2.94 1.42
C ILE A 32 -1.12 3.69 0.13
N GLN A 33 -0.11 4.13 -0.62
CA GLN A 33 -0.30 4.83 -1.89
C GLN A 33 -1.02 3.95 -2.91
N TYR A 34 -0.72 2.66 -2.97
CA TYR A 34 -1.42 1.72 -3.83
C TYR A 34 -2.91 1.62 -3.51
N TYR A 35 -3.29 1.52 -2.22
CA TYR A 35 -4.70 1.47 -1.82
C TYR A 35 -5.46 2.74 -2.22
N LEU A 36 -4.88 3.92 -1.96
CA LEU A 36 -5.48 5.20 -2.35
C LEU A 36 -5.65 5.30 -3.87
N LYS A 37 -4.59 4.97 -4.63
CA LYS A 37 -4.63 5.00 -6.10
C LYS A 37 -5.73 4.08 -6.63
N ARG A 38 -5.77 2.83 -6.18
CA ARG A 38 -6.77 1.84 -6.61
C ARG A 38 -8.19 2.26 -6.27
N SER A 39 -8.38 2.90 -5.10
CA SER A 39 -9.67 3.44 -4.68
C SER A 39 -10.17 4.52 -5.64
N LEU A 40 -9.28 5.46 -6.00
CA LEU A 40 -9.57 6.52 -6.97
C LEU A 40 -9.83 5.98 -8.38
N GLU A 41 -9.00 5.04 -8.86
CA GLU A 41 -9.15 4.42 -10.19
C GLU A 41 -10.51 3.74 -10.36
N LYS A 42 -11.02 3.06 -9.32
CA LYS A 42 -12.37 2.46 -9.38
C LYS A 42 -13.48 3.50 -9.50
N ILE A 43 -13.38 4.60 -8.74
CA ILE A 43 -14.37 5.68 -8.81
C ILE A 43 -14.36 6.29 -10.21
N LEU A 44 -13.18 6.57 -10.76
CA LEU A 44 -13.02 7.11 -12.11
C LEU A 44 -13.57 6.14 -13.16
N SER A 45 -13.24 4.85 -13.07
CA SER A 45 -13.76 3.83 -13.99
C SER A 45 -15.28 3.73 -13.94
N ASP A 46 -15.91 3.79 -12.76
CA ASP A 46 -17.38 3.78 -12.64
C ASP A 46 -18.00 5.07 -13.27
N ILE A 47 -17.31 6.21 -13.21
CA ILE A 47 -17.76 7.46 -13.86
C ILE A 47 -17.64 7.35 -15.38
N GLU A 48 -16.49 6.87 -15.87
CA GLU A 48 -16.20 6.70 -17.31
C GLU A 48 -17.17 5.68 -17.95
N ASP A 49 -17.53 4.63 -17.22
CA ASP A 49 -18.54 3.64 -17.60
C ASP A 49 -19.98 4.20 -17.61
N GLY A 50 -20.19 5.44 -17.18
CA GLY A 50 -21.50 6.07 -17.10
C GLY A 50 -22.44 5.38 -16.10
N LYS A 51 -21.91 4.85 -14.97
CA LYS A 51 -22.75 4.20 -13.95
C LYS A 51 -23.77 5.21 -13.39
N PRO A 52 -24.99 4.76 -13.00
CA PRO A 52 -26.00 5.64 -12.43
C PRO A 52 -25.52 6.39 -11.19
N GLU A 53 -26.03 7.61 -10.96
CA GLU A 53 -25.63 8.46 -9.83
C GLU A 53 -25.74 7.76 -8.47
N ALA A 54 -26.76 6.95 -8.27
CA ALA A 54 -26.94 6.17 -7.04
C ALA A 54 -25.79 5.17 -6.81
N MET A 55 -25.30 4.53 -7.87
CA MET A 55 -24.14 3.62 -7.82
C MET A 55 -22.85 4.39 -7.54
N LEU A 56 -22.67 5.57 -8.15
CA LEU A 56 -21.51 6.43 -7.90
C LEU A 56 -21.46 6.90 -6.44
N LYS A 57 -22.59 7.32 -5.88
CA LYS A 57 -22.71 7.69 -4.45
C LYS A 57 -22.41 6.52 -3.52
N TYR A 58 -22.94 5.34 -3.83
CA TYR A 58 -22.63 4.13 -3.09
C TYR A 58 -21.14 3.79 -3.14
N ARG A 59 -20.53 3.81 -4.33
CA ARG A 59 -19.09 3.56 -4.53
C ARG A 59 -18.24 4.56 -3.73
N ALA A 60 -18.53 5.85 -3.83
CA ALA A 60 -17.81 6.88 -3.09
C ALA A 60 -17.92 6.67 -1.57
N GLY A 61 -19.10 6.29 -1.08
CA GLY A 61 -19.30 5.94 0.33
C GLY A 61 -18.49 4.72 0.76
N PHE A 62 -18.44 3.68 -0.07
CA PHE A 62 -17.64 2.48 0.19
C PHE A 62 -16.13 2.81 0.22
N GLU A 63 -15.66 3.54 -0.79
CA GLU A 63 -14.26 3.89 -0.96
C GLU A 63 -13.79 4.92 0.08
N LYS A 64 -14.68 5.70 0.70
CA LYS A 64 -14.38 6.51 1.88
C LYS A 64 -13.79 5.66 3.02
N GLY A 65 -14.22 4.41 3.19
CA GLY A 65 -13.63 3.50 4.18
C GLY A 65 -12.14 3.21 3.96
N THR A 66 -11.65 3.34 2.71
CA THR A 66 -10.21 3.25 2.41
C THR A 66 -9.42 4.36 3.11
N LEU A 67 -10.00 5.55 3.30
CA LEU A 67 -9.35 6.63 4.03
C LEU A 67 -9.12 6.26 5.50
N ASP A 68 -10.10 5.61 6.13
CA ASP A 68 -9.98 5.14 7.52
C ASP A 68 -8.92 4.04 7.64
N VAL A 69 -8.89 3.10 6.69
CA VAL A 69 -7.85 2.05 6.63
C VAL A 69 -6.46 2.67 6.53
N VAL A 70 -6.27 3.63 5.62
CA VAL A 70 -4.99 4.32 5.43
C VAL A 70 -4.59 5.14 6.66
N PHE A 71 -5.55 5.82 7.29
CA PHE A 71 -5.32 6.58 8.51
C PHE A 71 -4.92 5.69 9.69
N ASN A 72 -5.45 4.47 9.77
CA ASN A 72 -5.02 3.50 10.78
C ASN A 72 -3.67 2.89 10.42
N ALA A 73 -3.43 2.56 9.14
CA ALA A 73 -2.17 2.00 8.66
C ALA A 73 -0.95 2.87 9.02
N ILE A 74 -1.04 4.19 8.84
CA ILE A 74 0.08 5.09 9.15
C ILE A 74 0.40 5.17 10.66
N LYS A 75 -0.57 4.83 11.52
CA LYS A 75 -0.41 4.82 12.98
C LYS A 75 0.11 3.49 13.52
N MET A 76 0.17 2.47 12.68
CA MET A 76 0.69 1.15 13.05
C MET A 76 2.19 1.06 12.78
N PRO A 77 2.90 0.15 13.46
CA PRO A 77 4.21 -0.31 13.03
C PRO A 77 4.17 -0.77 11.56
N PRO A 78 5.16 -0.38 10.72
CA PRO A 78 5.17 -0.73 9.30
C PRO A 78 5.09 -2.24 9.03
N ASP A 79 5.77 -3.05 9.83
CA ASP A 79 5.79 -4.51 9.75
C ASP A 79 4.43 -5.14 10.08
N GLU A 80 3.71 -4.60 11.07
CA GLU A 80 2.34 -5.03 11.38
C GLU A 80 1.36 -4.70 10.23
N PHE A 81 1.46 -3.50 9.64
CA PHE A 81 0.62 -3.12 8.51
C PHE A 81 0.92 -3.98 7.26
N LEU A 82 2.20 -4.19 6.96
CA LEU A 82 2.63 -4.98 5.80
C LEU A 82 2.25 -6.45 5.95
N GLY A 83 2.38 -7.00 7.16
CA GLY A 83 2.27 -8.43 7.39
C GLY A 83 3.38 -9.24 6.71
N PRO A 84 3.42 -10.57 6.91
CA PRO A 84 4.52 -11.41 6.45
C PRO A 84 4.66 -11.43 4.93
N ASP A 85 3.56 -11.40 4.17
CA ASP A 85 3.57 -11.46 2.71
C ASP A 85 4.12 -10.20 2.02
N ASN A 86 4.17 -9.06 2.72
CA ASN A 86 4.63 -7.79 2.17
C ASN A 86 5.87 -7.23 2.88
N THR A 87 6.39 -7.94 3.88
CA THR A 87 7.60 -7.54 4.62
C THR A 87 8.85 -8.09 3.93
N PRO A 88 9.78 -7.25 3.45
CA PRO A 88 10.99 -7.73 2.79
C PRO A 88 11.80 -8.68 3.67
N GLY A 89 12.31 -9.75 3.06
CA GLY A 89 13.18 -10.73 3.74
C GLY A 89 12.47 -11.93 4.35
N THR A 90 11.15 -11.87 4.55
CA THR A 90 10.36 -13.00 5.03
C THR A 90 10.27 -14.11 3.97
N PRO A 91 10.12 -15.39 4.37
CA PRO A 91 9.87 -16.50 3.44
C PRO A 91 8.63 -16.27 2.56
N GLU A 92 7.57 -15.71 3.15
CA GLU A 92 6.30 -15.44 2.49
C GLU A 92 6.46 -14.38 1.39
N PHE A 93 7.13 -13.27 1.69
CA PHE A 93 7.43 -12.23 0.71
C PHE A 93 8.30 -12.76 -0.43
N LYS A 94 9.34 -13.56 -0.13
CA LYS A 94 10.21 -14.16 -1.14
C LYS A 94 9.40 -15.02 -2.12
N LYS A 95 8.57 -15.93 -1.60
CA LYS A 95 7.69 -16.79 -2.41
C LYS A 95 6.74 -15.97 -3.27
N ARG A 96 6.13 -14.92 -2.70
CA ARG A 96 5.23 -14.03 -3.42
C ARG A 96 5.94 -13.26 -4.53
N LEU A 97 7.14 -12.74 -4.25
CA LEU A 97 7.95 -12.00 -5.21
C LEU A 97 8.37 -12.90 -6.38
N GLU A 98 8.82 -14.13 -6.10
CA GLU A 98 9.16 -15.12 -7.12
C GLU A 98 7.97 -15.41 -8.04
N LEU A 99 6.79 -15.64 -7.46
CA LEU A 99 5.56 -15.85 -8.23
C LEU A 99 5.23 -14.63 -9.11
N GLY A 100 5.32 -13.42 -8.54
CA GLY A 100 5.09 -12.17 -9.27
C GLY A 100 6.03 -12.01 -10.47
N LYS A 101 7.33 -12.27 -10.27
CA LYS A 101 8.34 -12.24 -11.33
C LYS A 101 8.05 -13.28 -12.42
N ALA A 102 7.67 -14.50 -12.03
CA ALA A 102 7.33 -15.55 -12.99
C ALA A 102 6.09 -15.19 -13.84
N ILE A 103 5.06 -14.62 -13.22
CA ILE A 103 3.86 -14.14 -13.93
C ILE A 103 4.22 -13.02 -14.91
N PHE A 104 5.00 -12.03 -14.47
CA PHE A 104 5.42 -10.93 -15.33
C PHE A 104 6.23 -11.42 -16.54
N LYS A 105 7.20 -12.30 -16.32
CA LYS A 105 7.99 -12.91 -17.39
C LYS A 105 7.13 -13.68 -18.37
N LYS A 106 6.15 -14.44 -17.88
CA LYS A 106 5.20 -15.16 -18.73
C LYS A 106 4.34 -14.23 -19.58
N ALA A 107 3.92 -13.09 -19.03
CA ALA A 107 3.05 -12.14 -19.71
C ALA A 107 3.79 -11.25 -20.72
N THR A 108 5.05 -10.90 -20.45
CA THR A 108 5.81 -9.89 -21.21
C THR A 108 7.03 -10.44 -21.96
N GLY A 109 7.51 -11.63 -21.59
CA GLY A 109 8.79 -12.17 -22.05
C GLY A 109 10.02 -11.53 -21.42
N GLN A 110 9.85 -10.58 -20.48
CA GLN A 110 10.94 -9.81 -19.86
C GLN A 110 11.15 -10.22 -18.39
N ASP A 111 12.39 -10.15 -17.92
CA ASP A 111 12.70 -10.25 -16.49
C ASP A 111 12.43 -8.91 -15.79
N LEU A 112 12.06 -8.99 -14.51
CA LEU A 112 11.66 -7.86 -13.65
C LEU A 112 12.70 -7.57 -12.56
#